data_AF-A0A7Z7PS24-F1
#
_entry.id   AF-A0A7Z7PS24-F1
#
_cell.length_a   1.000
_cell.length_b   1.000
_cell.length_c   1.000
_cell.angle_alpha   90.00
_cell.angle_beta   90.00
_cell.angle_gamma   90.00
#
_symmetry.space_group_name_H-M   'P 1'
#
loop_
_entity.id
_entity.type
_entity.pdbx_description
1 polymer ?
#
loop_
_entity_poly.entity_id
_entity_poly.type
_entity_poly.pdbx_seq_one_letter_code
_entity_poly.pdbx_strand_id
1 'polypeptide(L)' 'MLDSSLAGLQTSIDPVQEMTIRYPRILVIKAAFALLKDGKSIEHRDLEKTLQLFLSK' A
#
# COMPACT_ATOMS: atom_id res chain seq x y z
N MET A 1 -28.08 -3.50 29.17
CA MET A 1 -28.71 -2.69 28.10
C MET A 1 -27.96 -1.37 28.09
N LEU A 2 -27.15 -0.99 27.11
CA LEU A 2 -27.10 -1.24 25.66
C LEU A 2 -25.64 -1.60 25.30
N ASP A 3 -25.32 -2.78 24.78
CA ASP A 3 -25.30 -3.15 23.36
C ASP A 3 -24.62 -2.14 22.41
N SER A 4 -23.50 -2.63 21.85
CA SER A 4 -23.20 -2.56 20.42
C SER A 4 -22.76 -1.20 19.86
N SER A 5 -21.47 -0.88 19.96
CA SER A 5 -20.74 -0.11 18.94
C SER A 5 -19.23 -0.26 19.09
N LEU A 6 -18.74 -1.50 19.07
CA LEU A 6 -17.40 -1.77 18.52
C LEU A 6 -17.56 -1.66 17.00
N ALA A 7 -17.81 -0.43 16.53
CA ALA A 7 -17.92 -0.11 15.12
C ALA A 7 -16.63 -0.63 14.49
N GLY A 8 -16.78 -1.64 13.62
CA GLY A 8 -15.71 -2.49 13.16
C GLY A 8 -14.47 -1.68 12.84
N LEU A 9 -13.38 -1.97 13.55
CA LEU A 9 -12.05 -1.51 13.20
C LEU A 9 -11.76 -2.14 11.82
N GLN A 10 -12.24 -1.52 10.74
CA GLN A 10 -11.72 -1.79 9.42
C GLN A 10 -10.29 -1.28 9.48
N THR A 11 -9.38 -2.15 9.91
CA THR A 11 -7.95 -1.97 9.73
C THR A 11 -7.75 -1.98 8.24
N SER A 12 -7.89 -0.83 7.58
CA SER A 12 -7.43 -0.64 6.22
C SER A 12 -5.94 -0.93 6.27
N ILE A 13 -5.56 -2.12 5.83
CA ILE A 13 -4.17 -2.56 5.85
C ILE A 13 -3.40 -1.57 4.98
N ASP A 14 -2.32 -1.01 5.53
CA ASP A 14 -1.46 -0.09 4.77
C ASP A 14 -0.95 -0.83 3.53
N PRO A 15 -1.20 -0.32 2.31
CA PRO A 15 -0.77 -0.96 1.07
C PRO A 15 0.75 -1.13 1.00
N VAL A 16 1.54 -0.27 1.66
CA VAL A 16 2.98 -0.45 1.80
C VAL A 16 3.27 -1.71 2.63
N GLN A 17 2.62 -1.86 3.78
CA GLN A 17 2.79 -3.02 4.65
C GLN A 17 2.41 -4.31 3.91
N GLU A 18 1.28 -4.31 3.21
CA GLU A 18 0.83 -5.47 2.45
C GLU A 18 1.83 -5.86 1.34
N MET A 19 2.31 -4.87 0.58
CA MET A 19 3.23 -5.12 -0.54
C MET A 19 4.59 -5.64 -0.08
N THR A 20 5.03 -5.30 1.13
CA THR A 20 6.31 -5.81 1.66
C THR A 20 6.33 -7.32 1.92
N ILE A 21 5.16 -7.98 1.93
CA ILE A 21 5.05 -9.44 2.01
C ILE A 21 5.37 -10.08 0.65
N ARG A 22 4.99 -9.41 -0.45
CA ARG A 22 5.09 -9.94 -1.82
C ARG A 22 6.33 -9.46 -2.56
N TYR A 23 6.89 -8.31 -2.18
CA TYR A 23 7.99 -7.66 -2.88
C TYR A 23 9.14 -7.28 -1.93
N PRO A 24 10.38 -7.16 -2.45
CA PRO A 24 11.50 -6.67 -1.66
C PRO A 24 11.18 -5.30 -1.05
N ARG A 25 11.38 -5.14 0.26
CA ARG A 25 11.01 -3.92 1.02
C ARG A 25 11.55 -2.63 0.39
N ILE A 26 12.80 -2.64 -0.06
CA ILE A 26 13.42 -1.47 -0.69
C ILE A 26 12.72 -1.08 -2.00
N LEU A 27 12.18 -2.06 -2.73
CA LEU A 27 11.43 -1.83 -3.97
C LEU A 27 10.08 -1.17 -3.65
N VAL A 28 9.39 -1.66 -2.62
CA VAL A 28 8.12 -1.11 -2.15
C VAL A 28 8.28 0.33 -1.69
N ILE A 29 9.30 0.60 -0.87
CA ILE A 29 9.62 1.96 -0.41
C ILE A 29 9.92 2.87 -1.62
N LYS A 30 10.76 2.42 -2.56
CA LYS A 30 11.07 3.18 -3.77
C LYS A 30 9.83 3.48 -4.62
N ALA A 31 8.92 2.52 -4.76
CA ALA A 31 7.69 2.69 -5.52
C ALA A 31 6.72 3.66 -4.83
N ALA A 32 6.57 3.57 -3.50
CA ALA A 32 5.77 4.50 -2.72
C ALA A 32 6.29 5.95 -2.85
N PHE A 33 7.60 6.16 -2.74
CA PHE A 33 8.20 7.48 -2.94
C PHE A 33 8.03 7.99 -4.38
N ALA A 34 8.07 7.12 -5.39
CA ALA A 34 7.81 7.51 -6.77
C ALA A 34 6.37 8.03 -6.95
N LEU A 35 5.38 7.37 -6.34
CA LEU A 35 3.99 7.82 -6.36
C LEU A 35 3.79 9.15 -5.64
N LEU A 36 4.38 9.30 -4.44
CA LEU A 36 4.30 10.55 -3.68
C LEU A 36 4.95 11.72 -4.41
N LYS A 37 6.06 11.49 -5.11
CA LYS A 37 6.73 12.50 -5.93
C LYS A 37 5.83 13.03 -7.05
N ASP A 38 4.94 12.18 -7.58
CA ASP A 38 3.93 12.55 -8.58
C ASP A 38 2.67 13.17 -7.96
N GLY A 39 2.60 13.31 -6.63
CA GLY A 39 1.40 13.78 -5.92
C GLY A 39 0.25 12.77 -5.87
N LYS A 40 0.52 11.48 -6.10
CA LYS A 40 -0.48 10.42 -6.08
C LYS A 40 -0.65 9.83 -4.67
N SER A 41 -1.85 9.34 -4.37
CA SER A 41 -2.09 8.49 -3.19
C SER A 41 -1.33 7.17 -3.32
N ILE A 42 -0.95 6.59 -2.18
CA ILE A 42 -0.38 5.25 -2.15
C ILE A 42 -1.55 4.27 -2.09
N GLU A 43 -2.11 3.95 -3.25
CA GLU A 43 -3.12 2.91 -3.39
C GLU A 43 -2.49 1.61 -3.85
N HIS A 44 -3.06 0.48 -3.41
CA HIS A 44 -2.56 -0.84 -3.74
C HIS A 44 -2.34 -1.03 -5.25
N ARG A 45 -3.30 -0.61 -6.08
CA ARG A 45 -3.24 -0.76 -7.55
C ARG A 45 -2.07 0.02 -8.16
N ASP A 46 -1.87 1.25 -7.74
CA ASP A 46 -0.82 2.11 -8.29
C ASP A 46 0.57 1.69 -7.79
N LEU A 47 0.65 1.23 -6.54
CA LEU A 47 1.86 0.67 -5.96
C LEU A 47 2.29 -0.61 -6.67
N GLU A 48 1.35 -1.55 -6.87
CA GLU A 48 1.55 -2.79 -7.62
C GLU A 48 2.00 -2.51 -9.07
N LYS A 49 1.33 -1.60 -9.78
CA LYS A 49 1.70 -1.22 -11.15
C LYS A 49 3.11 -0.64 -11.22
N THR A 50 3.49 0.19 -10.26
CA THR A 50 4.83 0.81 -10.20
C THR A 50 5.90 -0.24 -9.88
N LEU A 51 5.61 -1.18 -8.99
CA LEU A 51 6.49 -2.31 -8.68
C LEU A 51 6.73 -3.19 -9.92
N GLN A 52 5.67 -3.52 -10.66
CA GLN A 52 5.78 -4.30 -11.89
C GLN A 52 6.64 -3.58 -12.94
N LEU A 53 6.49 -2.26 -13.11
CA LEU A 53 7.33 -1.46 -13.99
C LEU A 53 8.82 -1.50 -13.63
N PHE A 54 9.15 -1.55 -12.33
CA PHE A 54 10.52 -1.65 -11.86
C PHE A 54 11.13 -3.04 -12.07
N LEU A 55 10.31 -4.09 -12.07
CA LEU A 55 10.74 -5.48 -12.28
C LEU A 55 10.78 -5.89 -13.76
N SER A 56 10.06 -5.18 -14.62
CA SER A 56 10.02 -5.44 -16.06
C SER A 56 11.12 -4.72 -16.85
N LYS A 57 12.07 -4.07 -16.18
CA LYS A 57 13.24 -3.41 -16.77
C LYS A 57 14.49 -4.18 -16.39
#